data_AF-A0A2I1K7H7-F1
#
_entry.id   AF-A0A2I1K7H7-F1
#
_cell.length_a   1.000
_cell.length_b   1.000
_cell.length_c   1.000
_cell.angle_alpha   90.00
_cell.angle_beta   90.00
_cell.angle_gamma   90.00
#
_symmetry.space_group_name_H-M   'P 1'
#
loop_
_entity.id
_entity.type
_entity.pdbx_description
1 polymer ?
#
loop_
_entity_poly.entity_id
_entity_poly.type
_entity_poly.pdbx_seq_one_letter_code
_entity_poly.pdbx_strand_id
1 'polypeptide(L)'
;MCRFRRCQFRRCQFSRYRFSRYRFKRCQFKRCQFRRCQFSRYRFKKCRFSRCRFKMCQFKRCQFSKCQFRRFQFRRYRFKICLFKRCPFKRCQFSKCQFKICQFKICRFKKCQFNPNNFTKYRRAKSY
;
A
#
# COMPACT_ATOMS: atom_id res chain seq x y z
N MET A 1 -0.61 21.80 1.30
CA MET A 1 -0.67 20.42 0.71
C MET A 1 0.75 19.96 0.40
N CYS A 2 1.36 19.11 1.23
CA CYS A 2 2.76 18.72 1.03
C CYS A 2 2.95 17.74 -0.14
N ARG A 3 3.99 17.97 -0.94
CA ARG A 3 4.34 17.18 -2.12
C ARG A 3 5.79 16.71 -2.02
N PHE A 4 6.00 15.41 -2.07
CA PHE A 4 7.32 14.81 -2.10
C PHE A 4 7.64 14.31 -3.52
N ARG A 5 8.80 14.71 -4.04
CA ARG A 5 9.27 14.31 -5.37
C ARG A 5 10.68 13.76 -5.26
N ARG A 6 10.90 12.55 -5.82
CA ARG A 6 12.21 11.88 -5.86
C ARG A 6 12.88 11.64 -4.48
N CYS A 7 12.14 11.75 -3.38
CA CYS A 7 12.65 11.53 -2.03
C CYS A 7 12.98 10.04 -1.77
N GLN A 8 14.00 9.79 -0.95
CA GLN A 8 14.36 8.46 -0.47
C GLN A 8 14.17 8.38 1.04
N PHE A 9 13.31 7.46 1.48
CA PHE A 9 13.10 7.14 2.88
C PHE A 9 13.74 5.77 3.15
N ARG A 10 14.70 5.73 4.06
CA ARG A 10 15.43 4.49 4.42
C ARG A 10 15.35 4.29 5.92
N ARG A 11 14.92 3.09 6.34
CA ARG A 11 14.82 2.69 7.76
C ARG A 11 13.95 3.60 8.65
N CYS A 12 13.20 4.54 8.07
CA CYS A 12 12.31 5.44 8.81
C CYS A 12 11.22 4.67 9.57
N GLN A 13 10.90 5.14 10.77
CA GLN A 13 9.79 4.64 11.58
C GLN A 13 8.72 5.72 11.73
N PHE A 14 7.48 5.37 11.42
CA PHE A 14 6.33 6.25 11.58
C PHE A 14 5.33 5.55 12.50
N SER A 15 4.96 6.20 13.60
CA SER A 15 4.00 5.66 14.57
C SER A 15 2.90 6.66 14.89
N ARG A 16 1.65 6.21 14.87
CA ARG A 16 0.45 6.98 15.30
C ARG A 16 0.17 8.29 14.53
N TYR A 17 0.92 8.56 13.47
CA TYR A 17 0.70 9.74 12.63
C TYR A 17 -0.63 9.69 11.86
N ARG A 18 -1.33 10.82 11.87
CA ARG A 18 -2.45 11.10 10.97
C ARG A 18 -1.95 11.95 9.81
N PHE A 19 -2.09 11.36 8.64
CA PHE A 19 -1.54 11.88 7.41
C PHE A 19 -2.70 12.18 6.45
N SER A 20 -2.89 13.45 6.07
CA SER A 20 -3.96 13.89 5.17
C SER A 20 -3.45 14.62 3.94
N ARG A 21 -3.95 14.26 2.74
CA ARG A 21 -3.75 15.01 1.47
C ARG A 21 -2.30 15.12 0.95
N TYR A 22 -1.44 14.14 1.18
CA TYR A 22 -0.08 14.16 0.64
C TYR A 22 0.02 13.55 -0.76
N ARG A 23 0.99 14.03 -1.55
CA ARG A 23 1.34 13.48 -2.86
C ARG A 23 2.80 13.04 -2.90
N PHE A 24 3.03 11.79 -3.27
CA PHE A 24 4.37 11.24 -3.49
C PHE A 24 4.54 10.88 -4.96
N LYS A 25 5.57 11.43 -5.60
CA LYS A 25 5.91 11.14 -6.99
C LYS A 25 7.36 10.67 -7.09
N ARG A 26 7.59 9.50 -7.69
CA ARG A 26 8.94 8.93 -7.87
C ARG A 26 9.72 8.76 -6.54
N CYS A 27 9.04 8.58 -5.41
CA CYS A 27 9.70 8.39 -4.11
C CYS A 27 10.02 6.91 -3.86
N GLN A 28 11.03 6.65 -3.03
CA GLN A 28 11.44 5.32 -2.64
C GLN A 28 11.34 5.13 -1.13
N PHE A 29 10.79 4.01 -0.70
CA PHE A 29 10.70 3.61 0.69
C PHE A 29 11.39 2.25 0.84
N LYS A 30 12.45 2.19 1.64
CA LYS A 30 13.25 0.98 1.85
C LYS A 30 13.37 0.68 3.34
N ARG A 31 12.91 -0.50 3.75
CA ARG A 31 12.94 -0.96 5.16
C ARG A 31 12.22 0.00 6.13
N CYS A 32 11.23 0.76 5.67
CA CYS A 32 10.45 1.65 6.55
C CYS A 32 9.37 0.87 7.30
N GLN A 33 9.06 1.32 8.51
CA GLN A 33 7.99 0.77 9.35
C GLN A 33 6.91 1.82 9.60
N PHE A 34 5.65 1.42 9.44
CA PHE A 34 4.49 2.25 9.74
C PHE A 34 3.61 1.50 10.73
N ARG A 35 3.33 2.11 11.89
CA ARG A 35 2.56 1.50 12.97
C ARG A 35 1.42 2.42 13.39
N ARG A 36 0.17 1.93 13.35
CA ARG A 36 -1.02 2.71 13.77
C ARG A 36 -1.17 4.05 13.03
N CYS A 37 -0.64 4.17 11.81
CA CYS A 37 -0.78 5.38 11.01
C CYS A 37 -2.12 5.41 10.26
N GLN A 38 -2.67 6.61 10.07
CA GLN A 38 -3.88 6.82 9.28
C GLN A 38 -3.56 7.66 8.05
N PHE A 39 -3.83 7.12 6.87
CA PHE A 39 -3.61 7.78 5.58
C PHE A 39 -4.96 8.13 4.96
N SER A 40 -5.22 9.42 4.75
CA SER A 40 -6.44 9.91 4.12
C SER A 40 -6.12 10.72 2.86
N ARG A 41 -6.78 10.38 1.75
CA ARG A 41 -6.68 11.11 0.46
C ARG A 41 -5.25 11.20 -0.10
N TYR A 42 -4.46 10.15 0.08
CA TYR A 42 -3.09 10.08 -0.45
C TYR A 42 -3.05 9.76 -1.95
N ARG A 43 -2.04 10.29 -2.65
CA ARG A 43 -1.71 9.85 -4.01
C ARG A 43 -0.24 9.47 -4.13
N PHE A 44 0.03 8.21 -4.43
CA PHE A 44 1.35 7.69 -4.77
C PHE A 44 1.43 7.45 -6.29
N LYS A 45 2.40 8.07 -6.95
CA LYS A 45 2.64 7.91 -8.40
C LYS A 45 4.09 7.51 -8.65
N LYS A 46 4.30 6.39 -9.35
CA LYS A 46 5.64 5.88 -9.69
C LYS A 46 6.55 5.66 -8.45
N CYS A 47 5.99 5.30 -7.31
CA CYS A 47 6.77 5.09 -6.07
C CYS A 47 7.18 3.61 -5.91
N ARG A 48 8.27 3.38 -5.19
CA ARG A 48 8.78 2.02 -4.90
C ARG A 48 8.79 1.77 -3.40
N PHE A 49 8.24 0.63 -2.99
CA PHE A 49 8.25 0.16 -1.61
C PHE A 49 8.95 -1.19 -1.52
N SER A 50 10.03 -1.26 -0.75
CA SER A 50 10.87 -2.47 -0.65
C SER A 50 11.15 -2.81 0.81
N ARG A 51 10.76 -4.03 1.21
CA ARG A 51 10.96 -4.54 2.58
C ARG A 51 10.31 -3.64 3.65
N CYS A 52 9.23 -2.92 3.31
CA CYS A 52 8.51 -2.09 4.26
C CYS A 52 7.44 -2.90 5.00
N ARG A 53 7.09 -2.44 6.20
CA ARG A 53 6.07 -3.06 7.05
C ARG A 53 5.00 -2.06 7.45
N PHE A 54 3.74 -2.43 7.29
CA PHE A 54 2.59 -1.68 7.81
C PHE A 54 1.84 -2.55 8.82
N LYS A 55 1.73 -2.07 10.06
CA LYS A 55 1.03 -2.75 11.16
C LYS A 55 -0.06 -1.83 11.71
N MET A 56 -1.31 -2.31 11.74
CA MET A 56 -2.43 -1.53 12.33
C MET A 56 -2.71 -0.19 11.63
N CYS A 57 -2.36 -0.05 10.35
CA CYS A 57 -2.57 1.19 9.60
C CYS A 57 -3.93 1.21 8.90
N GLN A 58 -4.46 2.41 8.67
CA GLN A 58 -5.69 2.63 7.92
C GLN A 58 -5.44 3.50 6.70
N PHE A 59 -6.09 3.19 5.59
CA PHE A 59 -6.03 3.96 4.35
C PHE A 59 -7.45 4.25 3.88
N LYS A 60 -7.79 5.53 3.71
CA LYS A 60 -9.10 5.98 3.25
C LYS A 60 -8.94 6.89 2.03
N ARG A 61 -9.62 6.57 0.92
CA ARG A 61 -9.60 7.38 -0.31
C ARG A 61 -8.19 7.55 -0.90
N CYS A 62 -7.35 6.51 -0.82
CA CYS A 62 -5.96 6.56 -1.30
C CYS A 62 -5.83 5.99 -2.71
N GLN A 63 -4.91 6.55 -3.50
CA GLN A 63 -4.64 6.11 -4.87
C GLN A 63 -3.16 5.76 -5.06
N PHE A 64 -2.90 4.61 -5.67
CA PHE A 64 -1.59 4.12 -6.04
C PHE A 64 -1.54 3.89 -7.56
N SER A 65 -0.65 4.59 -8.25
CA SER A 65 -0.51 4.51 -9.70
C SER A 65 0.93 4.20 -10.10
N LYS A 66 1.12 3.14 -10.88
CA LYS A 66 2.45 2.69 -11.35
C LYS A 66 3.43 2.47 -10.19
N CYS A 67 2.95 2.04 -9.02
CA CYS A 67 3.76 1.83 -7.82
C CYS A 67 4.18 0.37 -7.69
N GLN A 68 5.39 0.13 -7.21
CA GLN A 68 5.95 -1.22 -7.08
C GLN A 68 6.08 -1.60 -5.60
N PHE A 69 5.62 -2.80 -5.25
CA PHE A 69 5.71 -3.34 -3.90
C PHE A 69 6.51 -4.65 -3.92
N ARG A 70 7.61 -4.71 -3.17
CA ARG A 70 8.48 -5.90 -3.10
C ARG A 70 8.76 -6.28 -1.66
N ARG A 71 8.57 -7.56 -1.32
CA ARG A 71 8.80 -8.10 0.04
C ARG A 71 8.10 -7.27 1.11
N PHE A 72 6.88 -6.83 0.81
CA PHE A 72 6.13 -5.93 1.65
C PHE A 72 5.20 -6.73 2.56
N GLN A 73 5.21 -6.41 3.84
CA GLN A 73 4.33 -7.07 4.81
C GLN A 73 3.26 -6.10 5.26
N PHE A 74 2.02 -6.49 5.03
CA PHE A 74 0.87 -5.80 5.55
C PHE A 74 0.17 -6.68 6.60
N ARG A 75 0.05 -6.20 7.83
CA ARG A 75 -0.57 -6.93 8.95
C ARG A 75 -1.62 -6.07 9.66
N ARG A 76 -2.84 -6.58 9.81
CA ARG A 76 -3.95 -5.91 10.51
C ARG A 76 -4.22 -4.49 9.96
N TYR A 77 -4.51 -4.35 8.67
CA TYR A 77 -4.82 -3.03 8.09
C TYR A 77 -6.23 -2.97 7.51
N ARG A 78 -6.68 -1.73 7.28
CA ARG A 78 -7.97 -1.44 6.61
C ARG A 78 -7.74 -0.48 5.45
N PHE A 79 -8.00 -0.91 4.21
CA PHE A 79 -8.20 -0.01 3.07
C PHE A 79 -9.69 0.20 2.84
N LYS A 80 -10.11 1.46 2.75
CA LYS A 80 -11.47 1.88 2.41
C LYS A 80 -11.43 2.83 1.23
N ILE A 81 -12.13 2.51 0.15
CA ILE A 81 -12.25 3.35 -1.06
C ILE A 81 -10.85 3.62 -1.65
N CYS A 82 -10.08 2.57 -1.95
CA CYS A 82 -8.72 2.73 -2.45
C CYS A 82 -8.56 2.17 -3.87
N LEU A 83 -7.75 2.83 -4.69
CA LEU A 83 -7.50 2.44 -6.07
C LEU A 83 -6.02 2.13 -6.28
N PHE A 84 -5.74 0.94 -6.81
CA PHE A 84 -4.43 0.53 -7.28
C PHE A 84 -4.48 0.36 -8.81
N LYS A 85 -3.67 1.12 -9.54
CA LYS A 85 -3.60 1.07 -11.02
C LYS A 85 -2.18 0.77 -11.47
N ARG A 86 -1.98 -0.30 -12.26
CA ARG A 86 -0.68 -0.72 -12.79
C ARG A 86 0.37 -0.93 -11.69
N CYS A 87 -0.01 -1.60 -10.60
CA CYS A 87 0.87 -1.84 -9.46
C CYS A 87 1.30 -3.31 -9.39
N PRO A 88 2.58 -3.65 -9.62
CA PRO A 88 3.09 -4.98 -9.37
C PRO A 88 3.42 -5.18 -7.88
N PHE A 89 2.97 -6.31 -7.35
CA PHE A 89 3.26 -6.82 -6.02
C PHE A 89 4.09 -8.10 -6.16
N LYS A 90 5.27 -8.16 -5.53
CA LYS A 90 6.17 -9.33 -5.58
C LYS A 90 6.57 -9.76 -4.19
N ARG A 91 6.31 -11.03 -3.83
CA ARG A 91 6.63 -11.59 -2.50
C ARG A 91 6.00 -10.78 -1.36
N CYS A 92 4.77 -10.31 -1.53
CA CYS A 92 4.06 -9.54 -0.51
C CYS A 92 3.16 -10.46 0.34
N GLN A 93 3.01 -10.12 1.61
CA GLN A 93 2.18 -10.86 2.55
C GLN A 93 1.05 -9.96 3.04
N PHE A 94 -0.18 -10.45 2.94
CA PHE A 94 -1.39 -9.76 3.36
C PHE A 94 -2.09 -10.59 4.44
N SER A 95 -1.83 -10.26 5.72
CA SER A 95 -2.39 -10.95 6.88
C SER A 95 -3.41 -10.09 7.65
N LYS A 96 -4.60 -10.65 7.93
CA LYS A 96 -5.72 -9.99 8.65
C LYS A 96 -6.07 -8.63 8.03
N CYS A 97 -6.56 -8.62 6.79
CA CYS A 97 -6.63 -7.42 5.95
C CYS A 97 -8.04 -7.13 5.47
N GLN A 98 -8.50 -5.88 5.60
CA GLN A 98 -9.81 -5.52 5.09
C GLN A 98 -9.68 -4.57 3.89
N PHE A 99 -10.31 -4.94 2.78
CA PHE A 99 -10.43 -4.11 1.57
C PHE A 99 -11.90 -3.81 1.30
N LYS A 100 -12.37 -2.63 1.72
CA LYS A 100 -13.75 -2.17 1.47
C LYS A 100 -13.78 -1.20 0.29
N ILE A 101 -14.53 -1.51 -0.75
CA ILE A 101 -14.68 -0.70 -1.98
C ILE A 101 -13.29 -0.39 -2.60
N CYS A 102 -12.44 -1.41 -2.75
CA CYS A 102 -11.10 -1.23 -3.31
C CYS A 102 -11.00 -1.79 -4.73
N GLN A 103 -10.31 -1.09 -5.62
CA GLN A 103 -10.15 -1.51 -7.01
C GLN A 103 -8.68 -1.78 -7.34
N PHE A 104 -8.41 -2.91 -8.00
CA PHE A 104 -7.09 -3.28 -8.50
C PHE A 104 -7.15 -3.38 -10.03
N LYS A 105 -6.74 -2.32 -10.73
CA LYS A 105 -6.74 -2.24 -12.19
C LYS A 105 -5.35 -2.55 -12.75
N ILE A 106 -5.22 -3.62 -13.53
CA ILE A 106 -3.95 -4.03 -14.18
C ILE A 106 -2.85 -4.23 -13.12
N CYS A 107 -3.19 -4.87 -12.00
CA CYS A 107 -2.22 -5.20 -10.95
C CYS A 107 -1.78 -6.65 -11.11
N ARG A 108 -0.50 -6.93 -10.83
CA ARG A 108 0.07 -8.29 -10.88
C ARG A 108 0.52 -8.68 -9.49
N PHE A 109 0.18 -9.87 -9.05
CA PHE A 109 0.59 -10.41 -7.74
C PHE A 109 1.41 -11.66 -7.99
N LYS A 110 2.74 -11.56 -7.83
CA LYS A 110 3.68 -12.68 -8.03
C LYS A 110 4.19 -13.18 -6.68
N LYS A 111 3.99 -14.47 -6.40
CA LYS A 111 4.40 -15.10 -5.12
C LYS A 111 3.86 -14.34 -3.89
N CYS A 112 2.60 -13.88 -3.92
CA CYS A 112 1.99 -13.14 -2.81
C CYS A 112 1.08 -14.05 -1.99
N GLN A 113 1.10 -13.91 -0.68
CA GLN A 113 0.25 -14.67 0.24
C GLN A 113 -0.92 -13.81 0.69
N PHE A 114 -2.13 -14.36 0.60
CA PHE A 114 -3.35 -13.71 1.05
C PHE A 114 -4.09 -14.62 2.04
N ASN A 115 -4.74 -14.00 3.02
CA ASN A 115 -5.64 -14.73 3.92
C ASN A 115 -7.02 -14.92 3.26
N PRO A 116 -7.65 -16.11 3.35
CA PRO A 116 -8.92 -16.44 2.68
C PRO A 116 -10.06 -15.44 2.98
N ASN A 117 -10.15 -14.92 4.20
CA ASN A 117 -11.25 -14.04 4.63
C ASN A 117 -11.22 -12.61 4.03
N ASN A 118 -10.24 -12.28 3.19
CA ASN A 118 -10.03 -10.91 2.71
C ASN A 118 -10.71 -10.61 1.36
N PHE A 119 -11.27 -11.62 0.66
CA PHE A 119 -11.78 -11.49 -0.70
C PHE A 119 -13.30 -11.70 -0.82
N THR A 120 -14.10 -10.94 -0.09
CA THR A 120 -15.55 -11.11 -0.12
C THR A 120 -16.27 -10.56 -1.37
N LYS A 121 -15.59 -9.93 -2.35
CA LYS A 121 -16.20 -9.49 -3.63
C LYS A 121 -15.19 -8.74 -4.52
N TYR A 122 -14.24 -9.38 -5.22
CA TYR A 122 -13.42 -8.64 -6.22
C TYR A 122 -13.06 -9.46 -7.47
N ARG A 123 -13.62 -9.04 -8.62
CA ARG A 123 -13.24 -9.48 -9.97
C ARG A 123 -11.77 -9.12 -10.27
N ARG A 124 -11.01 -10.15 -10.67
CA ARG A 124 -9.74 -10.09 -11.43
C ARG A 124 -8.46 -9.66 -10.69
N ALA A 125 -8.14 -10.28 -9.56
CA ALA A 125 -6.74 -10.46 -9.15
C ALA A 125 -6.32 -11.90 -9.50
N LYS A 126 -5.81 -12.14 -10.71
CA LYS A 126 -5.17 -13.43 -11.02
C LYS A 126 -3.85 -13.49 -10.24
N SER A 127 -3.78 -14.39 -9.25
CA SER A 127 -2.51 -14.80 -8.64
C SER A 127 -1.79 -15.72 -9.61
N TYR A 128 -0.53 -15.41 -9.90
CA TYR A 128 0.42 -16.30 -10.59
C TYR A 128 1.67 -16.46 -9.73
#